data_AF-A0A0T9V1S1-F1
#
_entry.id   AF-A0A0T9V1S1-F1
#
_cell.length_a   1.000
_cell.length_b   1.000
_cell.length_c   1.000
_cell.angle_alpha   90.00
_cell.angle_beta   90.00
_cell.angle_gamma   90.00
#
_symmetry.space_group_name_H-M   'P 1'
#
loop_
_entity.id
_entity.type
_entity.pdbx_description
1 polymer ?
#
loop_
_entity_poly.entity_id
_entity_poly.type
_entity_poly.pdbx_seq_one_letter_code
_entity_poly.pdbx_strand_id
1 'polypeptide(L)' 'MDGNLNKGAWKQMENTWANALKDGKQVNVKIEPVYSGDSVRPESFNVIYTINGGRPKEQAFINAPGGK' A
#
# COMPACT_ATOMS: atom_id res chain seq x y z
N MET A 1 6.22 2.21 -19.30
CA MET A 1 5.23 2.54 -18.25
C MET A 1 6.01 2.71 -16.95
N ASP A 2 6.46 3.94 -16.68
CA ASP A 2 7.29 4.22 -15.51
C ASP A 2 6.43 4.46 -14.28
N GLY A 3 6.01 3.35 -13.67
CA GLY A 3 5.33 3.39 -12.39
C GLY A 3 6.36 3.61 -11.27
N ASN A 4 6.63 4.86 -10.88
CA ASN A 4 7.39 5.16 -9.65
C ASN A 4 6.48 5.16 -8.42
N LEU A 5 5.70 4.09 -8.30
CA LEU A 5 5.31 3.64 -6.98
C LEU A 5 6.60 3.20 -6.27
N ASN A 6 6.73 3.46 -4.97
CA ASN A 6 7.81 2.86 -4.19
C ASN A 6 7.57 1.33 -4.07
N LYS A 7 7.86 0.60 -5.15
CA LYS A 7 7.61 -0.85 -5.30
C LYS A 7 8.33 -1.65 -4.22
N GLY A 8 9.47 -1.16 -3.73
CA GLY A 8 10.20 -1.77 -2.63
C GLY A 8 9.42 -1.72 -1.32
N ALA A 9 8.95 -0.54 -0.93
CA ALA A 9 8.14 -0.39 0.28
C ALA A 9 6.80 -1.13 0.17
N TRP A 10 6.16 -1.06 -1.00
CA TRP A 10 4.91 -1.80 -1.26
C TRP A 10 5.10 -3.31 -1.08
N LYS A 11 6.16 -3.86 -1.69
CA LYS A 11 6.50 -5.29 -1.57
C LYS A 11 6.83 -5.69 -0.13
N GLN A 12 7.52 -4.83 0.63
CA GLN A 12 7.81 -5.10 2.04
C GLN A 12 6.54 -5.17 2.89
N MET A 13 5.57 -4.29 2.62
CA MET A 13 4.26 -4.33 3.24
C MET A 13 3.52 -5.64 2.89
N GLU A 14 3.46 -6.01 1.60
CA GLU A 14 2.84 -7.27 1.16
C GLU A 14 3.50 -8.50 1.79
N ASN A 15 4.82 -8.52 1.89
CA ASN A 15 5.56 -9.61 2.57
C ASN A 15 5.19 -9.72 4.06
N THR A 16 4.96 -8.58 4.73
CA THR A 16 4.53 -8.56 6.13
C THR A 16 3.16 -9.21 6.28
N TRP A 17 2.22 -8.89 5.38
CA TRP A 17 0.90 -9.51 5.36
C TRP A 17 0.98 -11.01 5.04
N ALA A 18 1.78 -11.39 4.04
CA ALA A 18 1.97 -12.80 3.67
C ALA A 18 2.50 -13.64 4.83
N ASN A 19 3.47 -13.13 5.60
CA ASN A 19 3.98 -13.82 6.78
C ASN A 19 2.92 -13.91 7.89
N ALA A 20 2.13 -12.85 8.12
CA ALA A 20 1.05 -12.90 9.10
C ALA A 20 -0.01 -13.94 8.73
N LEU A 21 -0.39 -14.02 7.45
CA LEU A 21 -1.34 -15.03 6.96
C LEU A 21 -0.79 -16.45 7.11
N LYS A 22 0.52 -16.67 6.85
CA LYS A 22 1.18 -17.97 7.08
C LYS A 22 1.13 -18.40 8.55
N ASP A 23 1.23 -17.45 9.48
CA ASP A 23 1.09 -17.71 10.91
C ASP A 23 -0.38 -17.94 11.35
N GLY A 24 -1.33 -17.98 10.42
CA GLY A 24 -2.77 -18.12 10.72
C GLY A 24 -3.43 -16.85 11.26
N LYS A 25 -2.78 -15.69 11.17
CA LYS A 25 -3.33 -14.42 11.64
C LYS A 25 -4.26 -13.84 10.58
N GLN A 26 -5.33 -13.17 11.03
CA GLN A 26 -6.17 -12.39 10.13
C GLN A 26 -5.46 -11.09 9.72
N VAL A 27 -5.58 -10.71 8.46
CA VAL A 27 -5.13 -9.40 7.96
C VAL A 27 -6.33 -8.69 7.34
N ASN A 28 -6.67 -7.51 7.84
CA ASN A 28 -7.70 -6.65 7.24
C ASN A 28 -7.00 -5.47 6.58
N VAL A 29 -7.35 -5.15 5.34
CA VAL A 29 -6.70 -4.11 4.56
C VAL A 29 -7.75 -3.21 3.92
N LYS A 30 -7.50 -1.90 3.94
CA LYS A 30 -8.20 -0.87 3.18
C LYS A 30 -7.16 -0.08 2.38
N ILE A 31 -7.34 -0.02 1.06
CA ILE A 31 -6.46 0.71 0.15
C ILE A 31 -7.30 1.75 -0.56
N GLU A 32 -6.94 3.02 -0.39
CA GLU A 32 -7.65 4.15 -0.98
C GLU A 32 -6.71 4.86 -1.96
N PRO A 33 -6.99 4.80 -3.27
CA PRO A 33 -6.26 5.60 -4.24
C PRO A 33 -6.64 7.08 -4.08
N VAL A 34 -5.64 7.94 -4.10
CA VAL A 34 -5.79 9.40 -4.06
C VAL A 34 -5.49 9.93 -5.45
N TYR A 35 -6.45 10.63 -6.05
CA TYR A 35 -6.32 11.24 -7.36
C TYR A 35 -6.23 12.75 -7.23
N SER A 36 -5.46 13.38 -8.11
CA SER A 36 -5.45 14.84 -8.30
C SER A 36 -5.94 15.19 -9.70
N GLY A 37 -6.88 16.15 -9.77
CA GLY A 37 -7.53 16.58 -11.00
C GLY A 37 -8.22 15.45 -11.75
N ASP A 38 -8.14 15.49 -13.08
CA ASP A 38 -8.76 14.50 -13.99
C ASP A 38 -7.83 13.32 -14.34
N SER A 39 -6.76 13.12 -13.54
CA SER A 39 -5.80 12.06 -13.80
C SER A 39 -6.41 10.67 -13.62
N VAL A 40 -6.29 9.81 -14.63
CA VAL A 40 -6.66 8.38 -14.55
C VAL A 40 -5.69 7.60 -13.64
N ARG A 41 -4.47 8.13 -13.43
CA ARG A 41 -3.46 7.54 -12.54
C ARG A 41 -3.55 8.20 -11.15
N PRO A 42 -3.70 7.40 -10.06
CA PRO A 42 -3.66 7.96 -8.72
C PRO A 42 -2.27 8.54 -8.43
N GLU A 43 -2.25 9.66 -7.71
CA GLU A 43 -1.04 10.32 -7.24
C GLU A 43 -0.43 9.59 -6.05
N SER A 44 -1.26 8.98 -5.20
CA SER A 44 -0.81 8.17 -4.07
C SER A 44 -1.84 7.11 -3.68
N PHE A 45 -1.44 6.22 -2.78
CA PHE A 45 -2.30 5.23 -2.15
C PHE A 45 -2.19 5.35 -0.64
N ASN A 46 -3.33 5.53 0.03
CA ASN A 46 -3.42 5.43 1.48
C ASN A 46 -3.81 4.01 1.84
N VAL A 47 -2.93 3.31 2.55
CA VAL A 47 -3.12 1.93 2.96
C VAL A 47 -3.27 1.87 4.46
N ILE A 48 -4.41 1.38 4.92
CA ILE A 48 -4.68 1.13 6.33
C ILE A 48 -4.86 -0.38 6.51
N TYR A 49 -4.11 -0.99 7.42
CA TYR A 49 -4.25 -2.42 7.70
C TYR A 49 -4.14 -2.76 9.18
N THR A 50 -4.81 -3.84 9.58
CA THR A 50 -4.71 -4.45 10.91
C THR A 50 -4.28 -5.90 10.79
N ILE A 51 -3.51 -6.38 11.76
CA ILE A 51 -3.12 -7.79 11.87
C ILE A 51 -3.66 -8.33 13.18
N ASN A 52 -4.47 -9.39 13.10
CA ASN A 52 -5.09 -10.10 14.22
C ASN A 52 -5.84 -9.18 15.20
N GLY A 53 -6.63 -8.25 14.67
CA GLY A 53 -7.38 -7.26 15.49
C GLY A 53 -6.48 -6.25 16.23
N GLY A 54 -5.17 -6.22 15.94
CA GLY A 54 -4.24 -5.26 16.51
C GLY A 54 -4.46 -3.83 16.03
N ARG A 55 -3.61 -2.91 16.53
CA ARG A 55 -3.69 -1.49 16.18
C ARG A 55 -3.58 -1.28 14.66
N PRO A 56 -4.44 -0.44 14.06
CA PRO A 56 -4.32 -0.04 12.66
C PRO A 56 -2.96 0.57 12.36
N LYS A 57 -2.39 0.19 11.23
CA LYS A 57 -1.19 0.79 10.65
C LYS A 57 -1.59 1.51 9.38
N GLU A 58 -1.14 2.75 9.24
CA GLU A 58 -1.38 3.59 8.08
C GLU A 58 -0.05 3.83 7.32
N GLN A 59 -0.08 3.66 6.01
CA GLN A 59 1.05 3.91 5.10
C GLN A 59 0.57 4.61 3.84
N ALA A 60 1.22 5.73 3.51
CA ALA A 60 0.99 6.44 2.26
C ALA A 60 2.08 6.09 1.26
N PHE A 61 1.68 5.65 0.06
CA PHE A 61 2.59 5.34 -1.04
C PHE A 61 2.41 6.38 -2.14
N ILE A 62 3.41 7.23 -2.32
CA ILE A 62 3.41 8.21 -3.40
C ILE A 62 3.72 7.49 -4.71
N ASN A 63 2.89 7.75 -5.70
CA ASN A 63 2.98 7.25 -7.06
C ASN A 63 3.51 8.39 -7.94
N ALA A 64 4.76 8.82 -7.71
CA ALA A 64 5.32 9.96 -8.45
C ALA A 64 5.58 9.61 -9.94
N PRO A 65 5.39 10.52 -10.89
CA PRO A 65 5.99 10.43 -12.23
C PRO A 65 7.45 10.90 -12.15
N GLY A 66 8.39 10.19 -12.76
CA GLY A 66 9.83 10.53 -12.69
C GLY A 66 10.77 9.35 -12.47
N GLY A 67 10.63 8.28 -13.26
CA GLY A 67 11.70 7.30 -13.38
C GLY A 67 12.78 8.01 -14.17
N LYS A 68 13.98 8.14 -13.61
CA LYS A 68 15.12 8.70 -14.33
C LYS A 68 15.73 7.64 -15.24
#